data_AF-A0A7Y6XHH2-F1
#
_entry.id   AF-A0A7Y6XHH2-F1
#
_cell.length_a   1.000
_cell.length_b   1.000
_cell.length_c   1.000
_cell.angle_alpha   90.00
_cell.angle_beta   90.00
_cell.angle_gamma   90.00
#
_symmetry.space_group_name_H-M   'P 1'
#
loop_
_entity.id
_entity.type
_entity.pdbx_description
1 polymer ?
#
loop_
_entity_poly.entity_id
_entity_poly.type
_entity_poly.pdbx_seq_one_letter_code
_entity_poly.pdbx_strand_id
1 'polypeptide(L)'
;MTTKLMAATVLGAGLFLMACGGPADEGPGTEAPGPDTLGTHSAALSASLACTQGFSDVTCTATVTSGVPPYTYSWTSQQYVYATNGTYTTGSIAGGASKAFYCPGPDGSGTFIRNLRARVTVTDSTGASVATGYGPYFPCS
;
A
#
# COMPACT_ATOMS: atom_id res chain seq x y z
N MET A 1 39.68 10.15 -35.76
CA MET A 1 40.24 11.46 -35.36
C MET A 1 39.26 12.56 -35.75
N THR A 2 38.54 13.14 -34.79
CA THR A 2 38.16 14.56 -34.71
C THR A 2 37.39 14.76 -33.41
N THR A 3 37.93 15.66 -32.59
CA THR A 3 37.54 16.06 -31.24
C THR A 3 36.45 17.13 -31.28
N LYS A 4 35.46 17.06 -30.38
CA LYS A 4 34.66 18.19 -29.84
C LYS A 4 33.96 17.71 -28.57
N LEU A 5 33.74 18.47 -27.50
CA LEU A 5 34.35 19.64 -26.90
C LEU A 5 33.73 19.66 -25.48
N MET A 6 34.51 20.11 -24.51
CA MET A 6 34.22 20.12 -23.08
C MET A 6 32.95 20.91 -22.70
N ALA A 7 32.28 20.49 -21.63
CA ALA A 7 31.51 21.39 -20.77
C ALA A 7 31.83 21.06 -19.30
N ALA A 8 32.55 21.98 -18.66
CA ALA A 8 32.94 21.96 -17.26
C ALA A 8 31.75 22.35 -16.38
N THR A 9 31.62 21.71 -15.21
CA THR A 9 30.82 22.27 -14.11
C THR A 9 31.72 22.35 -12.88
N VAL A 10 32.12 23.57 -12.57
CA VAL A 10 32.76 23.97 -11.31
C VAL A 10 31.65 24.27 -10.33
N LEU A 11 31.69 23.65 -9.15
CA LEU A 11 31.08 24.18 -7.94
C LEU A 11 32.01 23.81 -6.78
N GLY A 12 32.94 24.72 -6.52
CA GLY A 12 33.63 24.80 -5.25
C GLY A 12 32.82 25.67 -4.30
N ALA A 13 32.69 25.21 -3.06
CA ALA A 13 32.60 26.03 -1.87
C ALA A 13 33.01 25.14 -0.70
N GLY A 14 34.28 25.24 -0.29
CA GLY A 14 34.68 24.81 1.03
C GLY A 14 34.22 25.83 2.08
N LEU A 15 34.08 25.40 3.33
CA LEU A 15 34.98 25.82 4.40
C LEU A 15 34.71 24.99 5.66
N PHE A 16 35.78 24.43 6.21
CA PHE A 16 35.87 23.83 7.53
C PHE A 16 35.48 24.83 8.63
N LEU A 17 34.94 24.34 9.74
CA LEU A 17 35.25 24.79 11.11
C LEU A 17 34.79 23.71 12.10
N MET A 18 35.72 22.83 12.48
CA MET A 18 35.62 22.01 13.69
C MET A 18 36.49 22.67 14.76
N ALA A 19 35.87 23.24 15.78
CA ALA A 19 36.46 23.82 16.99
C ALA A 19 35.29 24.11 17.96
N CYS A 20 35.34 24.01 19.27
CA CYS A 20 36.25 23.46 20.28
C CYS A 20 35.36 23.37 21.55
N GLY A 21 35.65 22.44 22.47
CA GLY A 21 34.94 22.37 23.75
C GLY A 21 35.21 23.56 24.67
N GLY A 22 34.24 23.88 25.52
CA GLY A 22 34.34 24.79 26.67
C GLY A 22 33.24 24.47 27.70
N PRO A 23 33.49 24.63 29.02
CA PRO A 23 32.67 24.08 30.11
C PRO A 23 31.54 25.01 30.57
N ALA A 24 30.77 24.46 31.52
CA ALA A 24 29.51 24.93 32.09
C ALA A 24 29.48 26.39 32.60
N ASP A 25 28.36 27.05 32.32
CA ASP A 25 27.82 28.15 33.12
C ASP A 25 26.35 27.82 33.43
N GLU A 26 26.07 27.58 34.71
CA GLU A 26 24.72 27.44 35.27
C GLU A 26 24.07 28.82 35.34
N GLY A 27 23.01 29.02 34.55
CA GLY A 27 22.12 30.18 34.64
C GLY A 27 20.67 29.71 34.82
N PRO A 28 19.91 30.26 35.79
CA PRO A 28 18.63 29.70 36.17
C PRO A 28 17.48 30.21 35.27
N GLY A 29 16.55 29.30 34.98
CA GLY A 29 15.13 29.62 34.85
C GLY A 29 14.71 30.36 33.59
N THR A 30 14.55 29.63 32.50
CA THR A 30 13.35 29.78 31.66
C THR A 30 13.06 28.42 31.05
N GLU A 31 12.30 27.58 31.76
CA GLU A 31 11.62 26.45 31.13
C GLU A 31 10.71 27.05 30.05
N ALA A 32 11.17 26.99 28.80
CA ALA A 32 10.28 27.12 27.67
C ALA A 32 9.16 26.09 27.87
N PRO A 33 7.88 26.46 27.70
CA PRO A 33 6.85 25.44 27.60
C PRO A 33 7.30 24.47 26.53
N GLY A 34 7.48 23.21 26.90
CA GLY A 34 7.85 22.16 25.96
C GLY A 34 6.90 22.24 24.76
N PRO A 35 7.33 21.85 23.55
CA PRO A 35 6.34 21.63 22.52
C PRO A 35 5.42 20.55 23.06
N ASP A 36 4.22 20.94 23.47
CA ASP A 36 3.07 20.05 23.56
C ASP A 36 2.94 19.51 22.14
N THR A 37 3.66 18.42 21.89
CA THR A 37 3.39 17.52 20.80
C THR A 37 2.05 16.93 21.15
N LEU A 38 1.00 17.72 20.84
CA LEU A 38 -0.31 17.22 20.51
C LEU A 38 -0.01 16.09 19.54
N GLY A 39 0.00 14.87 20.08
CA GLY A 39 0.12 13.68 19.30
C GLY A 39 -1.03 13.81 18.33
N THR A 40 -0.71 14.09 17.07
CA THR A 40 -1.59 13.74 15.98
C THR A 40 -1.80 12.25 16.18
N HIS A 41 -2.89 11.91 16.85
CA HIS A 41 -3.41 10.56 16.90
C HIS A 41 -3.86 10.27 15.47
N SER A 42 -2.88 10.05 14.60
CA SER A 42 -3.07 9.42 13.32
C SER A 42 -3.45 8.01 13.70
N ALA A 43 -4.75 7.78 13.86
CA ALA A 43 -5.28 6.44 14.04
C ALA A 43 -4.78 5.65 12.83
N ALA A 44 -3.81 4.77 13.05
CA ALA A 44 -3.20 4.00 11.97
C ALA A 44 -4.32 3.21 11.28
N LEU A 45 -4.65 3.56 10.04
CA LEU A 45 -5.68 2.87 9.26
C LEU A 45 -5.28 1.40 9.10
N SER A 46 -6.15 0.49 9.53
CA SER A 46 -5.91 -0.95 9.46
C SER A 46 -7.12 -1.66 8.88
N ALA A 47 -6.88 -2.61 7.97
CA ALA A 47 -7.93 -3.39 7.34
C ALA A 47 -7.49 -4.86 7.17
N SER A 48 -8.48 -5.75 7.20
CA SER A 48 -8.32 -7.18 6.94
C SER A 48 -9.20 -7.62 5.77
N LEU A 49 -8.86 -8.75 5.14
CA LEU A 49 -9.55 -9.29 3.99
C LEU A 49 -9.94 -10.75 4.22
N ALA A 50 -11.20 -11.07 3.99
CA ALA A 50 -11.70 -12.43 3.92
C ALA A 50 -12.33 -12.68 2.54
N CYS A 51 -12.07 -13.83 1.93
CA CYS A 51 -12.65 -14.21 0.65
C CYS A 51 -13.25 -15.61 0.73
N THR A 52 -14.36 -15.82 0.03
CA THR A 52 -15.08 -17.09 -0.04
C THR A 52 -15.45 -17.40 -1.49
N GLN A 53 -15.37 -18.68 -1.86
CA GLN A 53 -15.75 -19.14 -3.20
C GLN A 53 -17.20 -19.62 -3.19
N GLY A 54 -18.03 -19.00 -4.02
CA GLY A 54 -19.33 -19.50 -4.43
C GLY A 54 -19.24 -20.32 -5.72
N PHE A 55 -20.38 -20.64 -6.31
CA PHE A 55 -20.42 -21.43 -7.54
C PHE A 55 -19.93 -20.66 -8.78
N SER A 56 -20.19 -19.36 -8.85
CA SER A 56 -19.83 -18.54 -10.03
C SER A 56 -18.87 -17.40 -9.72
N ASP A 57 -18.67 -17.10 -8.44
CA ASP A 57 -17.97 -15.91 -8.00
C ASP A 57 -17.18 -16.17 -6.74
N VAL A 58 -16.03 -15.50 -6.63
CA VAL A 58 -15.31 -15.32 -5.38
C VAL A 58 -15.73 -14.00 -4.79
N THR A 59 -16.34 -14.04 -3.60
CA THR A 59 -16.74 -12.84 -2.87
C THR A 59 -15.72 -12.54 -1.79
N CYS A 60 -15.15 -11.35 -1.86
CA CYS A 60 -14.21 -10.84 -0.87
C CYS A 60 -14.83 -9.69 -0.08
N THR A 61 -14.59 -9.67 1.23
CA THR A 61 -15.07 -8.65 2.17
C THR A 61 -13.89 -8.08 2.95
N ALA A 62 -13.81 -6.76 2.95
CA ALA A 62 -12.84 -5.95 3.67
C ALA A 62 -13.43 -5.50 5.00
N THR A 63 -12.70 -5.69 6.08
CA THR A 63 -13.09 -5.22 7.42
C THR A 63 -12.06 -4.22 7.92
N VAL A 64 -12.46 -2.97 8.10
CA VAL A 64 -11.63 -1.89 8.65
C VAL A 64 -11.68 -1.97 10.18
N THR A 65 -10.54 -2.05 10.83
CA THR A 65 -10.42 -2.19 12.30
C THR A 65 -10.02 -0.89 13.00
N SER A 66 -9.48 0.08 12.27
CA SER A 66 -9.09 1.41 12.76
C SER A 66 -8.98 2.41 11.60
N GLY A 67 -9.06 3.71 11.88
CA GLY A 67 -9.01 4.79 10.90
C GLY A 67 -10.26 5.69 10.96
N VAL A 68 -10.29 6.78 10.18
CA VAL A 68 -11.37 7.78 10.29
C VAL A 68 -12.41 7.60 9.16
N PRO A 69 -13.67 7.23 9.47
CA PRO A 69 -14.70 7.12 8.44
C PRO A 69 -15.07 8.50 7.85
N PRO A 70 -15.59 8.57 6.61
CA PRO A 70 -15.92 7.46 5.72
C PRO A 70 -14.72 6.78 5.05
N TYR A 71 -14.90 5.51 4.66
CA TYR A 71 -13.89 4.72 3.95
C TYR A 71 -14.24 4.56 2.48
N THR A 72 -13.22 4.57 1.64
CA THR A 72 -13.30 4.27 0.20
C THR A 72 -12.52 2.99 -0.08
N TYR A 73 -13.03 2.15 -0.99
CA TYR A 73 -12.48 0.83 -1.28
C TYR A 73 -12.10 0.72 -2.76
N SER A 74 -10.87 0.29 -3.00
CA SER A 74 -10.33 0.07 -4.33
C SER A 74 -9.75 -1.33 -4.45
N TRP A 75 -10.22 -2.08 -5.42
CA TRP A 75 -9.99 -3.51 -5.51
C TRP A 75 -9.03 -3.85 -6.64
N THR A 76 -8.18 -4.85 -6.41
CA THR A 76 -7.30 -5.44 -7.43
C THR A 76 -7.43 -6.95 -7.39
N SER A 77 -7.52 -7.59 -8.55
CA SER A 77 -7.50 -9.06 -8.65
C SER A 77 -6.36 -9.53 -9.54
N GLN A 78 -5.89 -10.74 -9.26
CA GLN A 78 -4.90 -11.45 -10.05
C GLN A 78 -5.48 -12.78 -10.50
N GLN A 79 -5.26 -13.09 -11.78
CA GLN A 79 -5.63 -14.36 -12.39
C GLN A 79 -4.37 -15.03 -12.93
N TYR A 80 -4.05 -16.22 -12.43
CA TYR A 80 -3.02 -17.07 -12.99
C TYR A 80 -3.68 -18.06 -13.96
N VAL A 81 -3.34 -18.01 -15.24
CA VAL A 81 -3.95 -18.83 -16.30
C VAL A 81 -2.98 -19.95 -16.67
N TYR A 82 -3.42 -21.20 -16.55
CA TYR A 82 -2.55 -22.37 -16.76
C TYR A 82 -2.09 -22.52 -18.21
N ALA A 83 -2.99 -22.29 -19.16
CA ALA A 83 -2.71 -22.45 -20.60
C ALA A 83 -1.57 -21.55 -21.11
N THR A 84 -1.38 -20.38 -20.48
CA THR A 84 -0.32 -19.42 -20.86
C THR A 84 0.80 -19.35 -19.83
N ASN A 85 0.69 -20.06 -18.70
CA ASN A 85 1.57 -19.93 -17.54
C ASN A 85 1.76 -18.45 -17.12
N GLY A 86 0.69 -17.66 -17.22
CA GLY A 86 0.74 -16.20 -17.10
C GLY A 86 -0.09 -15.68 -15.94
N THR A 87 0.36 -14.60 -15.31
CA THR A 87 -0.42 -13.86 -14.30
C THR A 87 -0.91 -12.54 -14.87
N TYR A 88 -2.22 -12.31 -14.82
CA TYR A 88 -2.88 -11.09 -15.25
C TYR A 88 -3.39 -10.34 -14.01
N THR A 89 -3.01 -9.08 -13.88
CA THR A 89 -3.46 -8.23 -12.76
C THR A 89 -4.42 -7.17 -13.30
N THR A 90 -5.58 -7.03 -12.67
CA THR A 90 -6.52 -5.96 -13.04
C THR A 90 -6.00 -4.60 -12.61
N GLY A 91 -6.47 -3.54 -13.25
CA GLY A 91 -6.35 -2.20 -12.68
C GLY A 91 -7.08 -2.08 -11.34
N SER A 92 -6.93 -0.92 -10.71
CA SER A 92 -7.67 -0.56 -9.49
C SER A 92 -9.14 -0.29 -9.84
N ILE A 93 -10.06 -1.04 -9.25
CA ILE A 93 -11.49 -0.97 -9.53
C ILE A 93 -12.20 -0.49 -8.27
N ALA A 94 -12.95 0.61 -8.35
CA ALA A 94 -13.75 1.08 -7.22
C ALA A 94 -14.79 0.02 -6.80
N GLY A 95 -15.11 -0.03 -5.50
CA GLY A 95 -16.13 -0.92 -4.98
C GLY A 95 -16.59 -0.53 -3.58
N GLY A 96 -17.38 -1.40 -2.97
CA GLY A 96 -17.76 -1.28 -1.56
C GLY A 96 -16.82 -2.08 -0.64
N ALA A 97 -17.24 -2.22 0.62
CA ALA A 97 -16.58 -3.10 1.58
C ALA A 97 -16.57 -4.57 1.15
N SER A 98 -17.49 -4.99 0.27
CA SER A 98 -17.46 -6.30 -0.38
C SER A 98 -17.42 -6.16 -1.89
N LYS A 99 -16.74 -7.11 -2.55
CA LYS A 99 -16.69 -7.22 -4.00
C LYS A 99 -16.67 -8.67 -4.45
N ALA A 100 -17.50 -8.96 -5.46
CA ALA A 100 -17.48 -10.24 -6.18
C ALA A 100 -16.54 -10.16 -7.40
N PHE A 101 -15.83 -11.25 -7.64
CA PHE A 101 -14.99 -11.47 -8.80
C PHE A 101 -15.44 -12.74 -9.52
N TYR A 102 -15.65 -12.62 -10.82
CA TYR A 102 -16.11 -13.73 -11.64
C TYR A 102 -15.10 -14.88 -11.64
N CYS A 103 -15.54 -16.02 -11.12
CA CYS A 103 -14.77 -17.24 -10.95
C CYS A 103 -15.74 -18.43 -10.98
N PRO A 104 -16.21 -18.82 -12.18
CA PRO A 104 -16.97 -20.05 -12.38
C PRO A 104 -16.25 -21.24 -11.75
N GLY A 105 -17.00 -21.97 -10.93
CA GLY A 105 -16.61 -23.28 -10.43
C GLY A 105 -16.53 -24.29 -11.56
N PRO A 106 -15.93 -25.46 -11.29
CA PRO A 106 -15.56 -26.42 -12.31
C PRO A 106 -16.78 -26.76 -13.17
N ASP A 107 -16.59 -26.73 -14.49
CA ASP A 107 -17.53 -27.30 -15.43
C ASP A 107 -17.71 -28.81 -15.17
N GLY A 108 -18.59 -29.46 -15.92
CA GLY A 108 -18.82 -30.91 -15.80
C GLY A 108 -17.56 -31.78 -16.00
N SER A 109 -16.44 -31.20 -16.44
CA SER A 109 -15.14 -31.87 -16.58
C SER A 109 -14.29 -31.88 -15.31
N GLY A 110 -14.59 -31.03 -14.32
CA GLY A 110 -13.75 -30.89 -13.12
C GLY A 110 -12.43 -30.13 -13.35
N THR A 111 -12.24 -29.54 -14.53
CA THR A 111 -10.96 -28.91 -14.91
C THR A 111 -10.94 -27.45 -14.51
N PHE A 112 -9.89 -27.01 -13.83
CA PHE A 112 -9.66 -25.59 -13.56
C PHE A 112 -8.69 -25.00 -14.58
N ILE A 113 -9.02 -23.85 -15.17
CA ILE A 113 -8.19 -23.20 -16.21
C ILE A 113 -7.41 -21.99 -15.67
N ARG A 114 -7.80 -21.47 -14.50
CA ARG A 114 -7.13 -20.36 -13.84
C ARG A 114 -7.31 -20.37 -12.33
N ASN A 115 -6.44 -19.65 -11.62
CA ASN A 115 -6.63 -19.33 -10.21
C ASN A 115 -6.83 -17.82 -10.03
N LEU A 116 -7.81 -17.42 -9.23
CA LEU A 116 -8.11 -16.04 -8.89
C LEU A 116 -7.77 -15.74 -7.43
N ARG A 117 -7.16 -14.58 -7.19
CA ARG A 117 -6.99 -13.98 -5.85
C ARG A 117 -7.23 -12.47 -5.93
N ALA A 118 -7.61 -11.85 -4.83
CA ALA A 118 -7.87 -10.41 -4.79
C ALA A 118 -7.23 -9.74 -3.57
N ARG A 119 -7.03 -8.43 -3.65
CA ARG A 119 -6.69 -7.55 -2.55
C ARG A 119 -7.56 -6.29 -2.61
N VAL A 120 -7.60 -5.56 -1.50
CA VAL A 120 -8.27 -4.26 -1.42
C VAL A 120 -7.30 -3.22 -0.87
N THR A 121 -7.38 -2.01 -1.40
CA THR A 121 -6.82 -0.80 -0.81
C THR A 121 -7.97 0.00 -0.24
N VAL A 122 -7.90 0.27 1.06
CA VAL A 122 -8.85 1.13 1.76
C VAL A 122 -8.21 2.48 1.98
N THR A 123 -8.95 3.56 1.73
CA THR A 123 -8.53 4.93 2.05
C THR A 123 -9.58 5.58 2.93
N ASP A 124 -9.14 6.24 4.01
CA ASP A 124 -10.01 6.91 4.97
C ASP A 124 -10.23 8.40 4.63
N SER A 125 -11.03 9.11 5.42
CA SER A 125 -11.39 10.50 5.14
C SER A 125 -10.23 11.49 5.29
N THR A 126 -9.16 11.09 5.99
CA THR A 126 -7.94 11.90 6.18
C THR A 126 -6.94 11.69 5.04
N GLY A 127 -7.20 10.73 4.15
CA GLY A 127 -6.32 10.34 3.06
C GLY A 127 -5.31 9.26 3.43
N ALA A 128 -5.35 8.72 4.66
CA ALA A 128 -4.57 7.55 5.01
C ALA A 128 -5.05 6.36 4.16
N SER A 129 -4.12 5.54 3.65
CA SER A 129 -4.47 4.37 2.84
C SER A 129 -3.69 3.12 3.28
N VAL A 130 -4.36 1.98 3.25
CA VAL A 130 -3.78 0.68 3.57
C VAL A 130 -4.22 -0.33 2.52
N ALA A 131 -3.25 -1.08 1.98
CA ALA A 131 -3.53 -2.23 1.12
C ALA A 131 -3.48 -3.51 1.96
N THR A 132 -4.48 -4.36 1.83
CA THR A 132 -4.40 -5.71 2.36
C THR A 132 -3.40 -6.53 1.56
N GLY A 133 -2.92 -7.61 2.16
CA GLY A 133 -2.38 -8.71 1.40
C GLY A 133 -3.42 -9.24 0.40
N TYR A 134 -2.95 -9.97 -0.61
CA TYR A 134 -3.87 -10.76 -1.40
C TYR A 134 -4.43 -11.91 -0.57
N GLY A 135 -5.71 -12.19 -0.76
CA GLY A 135 -6.35 -13.40 -0.24
C GLY A 135 -5.78 -14.68 -0.86
N PRO A 136 -6.33 -15.84 -0.46
CA PRO A 136 -5.94 -17.13 -1.02
C PRO A 136 -6.28 -17.23 -2.51
N TYR A 137 -5.67 -18.21 -3.18
CA TYR A 137 -6.04 -18.58 -4.54
C TYR A 137 -7.31 -19.42 -4.54
N PHE A 138 -8.22 -19.09 -5.45
CA PHE A 138 -9.44 -19.82 -5.73
C PHE A 138 -9.39 -20.38 -7.15
N PRO A 139 -9.59 -21.68 -7.35
CA PRO A 139 -9.56 -22.28 -8.68
C PRO A 139 -10.87 -21.98 -9.44
N CYS A 140 -10.74 -21.56 -10.70
CA CYS A 140 -11.84 -21.23 -11.60
C CYS A 140 -11.73 -21.99 -12.92
N SER A 141 -12.86 -22.37 -13.52
CA SER A 141 -12.98 -22.95 -14.86
C SER A 141 -13.73 -22.00 -15.79
#